data_AF-A0A5P9F7I3-F1
#
_entry.id   AF-A0A5P9F7I3-F1
#
_cell.length_a   1.000
_cell.length_b   1.000
_cell.length_c   1.000
_cell.angle_alpha   90.00
_cell.angle_beta   90.00
_cell.angle_gamma   90.00
#
_symmetry.space_group_name_H-M   'P 1'
#
loop_
_entity.id
_entity.type
_entity.pdbx_description
1 polymer ?
#
loop_
_entity_poly.entity_id
_entity_poly.type
_entity_poly.pdbx_seq_one_letter_code
_entity_poly.pdbx_strand_id
1 'polypeptide(L)'
;MDWVGVVIDGLIWFIAALLLIATLLPLSKLPHGIVRGGEFPREQIFILAVVMAAIMATTQQYHLGGVAAAVMTLVAIVQLIFILKFTPIWPRQSVAADPALQEDTARHISLLTANVKKSNRDFGKLIDMTRDRSPDIMMAIEVDDEWLAALKDGLADRYPHWIEAPRDNGYGMCLMSKLELAEPQVRDLIVDDVPSIRTIVKLRDGQTCRLYVVHPEPPVIDHDTKGRDSEIARVGLEAEEDPLPAIVTGDLNDVAWSTTTRRFQRLSGLLDPRVGRGFYNTFSATMPWMRWPLDHLFHDPRFRLVDMERMGKIGSDHFPMWFVLALTRSEACESDPGESEEGEIEETEEMIEEEKSRSREAIGSDWEDE
;
A
#
# COMPACT_ATOMS: atom_id res chain seq x y z
N MET A 1 21.18 -31.24 -35.80
CA MET A 1 20.86 -30.80 -34.43
C MET A 1 19.66 -29.88 -34.55
N ASP A 2 18.58 -30.19 -33.83
CA ASP A 2 17.43 -29.29 -33.75
C ASP A 2 17.78 -28.17 -32.77
N TRP A 3 18.42 -27.12 -33.30
CA TRP A 3 18.84 -25.96 -32.52
C TRP A 3 17.65 -25.22 -31.89
N VAL A 4 16.49 -25.28 -32.53
CA VAL A 4 15.27 -24.61 -32.04
C VAL A 4 14.77 -25.33 -30.78
N GLY A 5 14.71 -26.66 -30.79
CA GLY A 5 14.33 -27.46 -29.62
C GLY A 5 15.24 -27.20 -28.41
N VAL A 6 16.56 -27.18 -28.62
CA VAL A 6 17.54 -26.90 -27.54
C VAL A 6 17.36 -25.50 -26.95
N VAL A 7 17.09 -24.49 -27.78
CA VAL A 7 16.86 -23.11 -27.31
C VAL A 7 15.56 -23.01 -26.52
N ILE A 8 14.49 -23.67 -26.97
CA ILE A 8 13.19 -23.68 -26.27
C ILE A 8 13.33 -24.36 -24.91
N ASP A 9 13.98 -25.52 -24.84
CA ASP A 9 14.22 -26.22 -23.58
C ASP A 9 15.05 -25.36 -22.62
N GLY A 10 16.12 -24.75 -23.12
CA GLY A 10 16.94 -23.82 -22.34
C GLY A 10 16.13 -22.66 -21.74
N LEU A 11 15.20 -22.10 -22.52
CA LEU A 11 14.33 -21.02 -22.07
C LEU A 11 13.34 -21.48 -21.00
N ILE A 12 12.75 -22.68 -21.14
CA ILE A 12 11.84 -23.28 -20.15
C ILE A 12 12.54 -23.41 -18.79
N TRP A 13 13.75 -23.99 -18.78
CA TRP A 13 14.53 -24.16 -17.57
C TRP A 13 14.99 -22.83 -16.96
N PHE A 14 15.37 -21.87 -17.80
CA PHE A 14 15.75 -20.53 -17.36
C PHE A 14 14.59 -19.80 -16.67
N ILE A 15 13.39 -19.81 -17.26
CA ILE A 15 12.20 -19.19 -16.67
C ILE A 15 11.87 -19.86 -15.33
N ALA A 16 11.88 -21.18 -15.25
CA ALA A 16 11.60 -21.88 -13.99
C ALA A 16 12.62 -21.56 -12.90
N ALA A 17 13.91 -21.48 -13.23
CA ALA A 17 14.95 -21.05 -12.31
C ALA A 17 14.71 -19.61 -11.83
N LEU A 18 14.34 -18.70 -12.73
CA LEU A 18 14.01 -17.32 -12.40
C LEU A 18 12.81 -17.23 -11.43
N LEU A 19 11.72 -17.97 -11.69
CA LEU A 19 10.55 -17.99 -10.82
C LEU A 19 10.87 -18.56 -9.43
N LEU A 20 11.71 -19.60 -9.36
CA LEU A 20 12.17 -20.17 -8.09
C LEU A 20 13.00 -19.15 -7.31
N ILE A 21 13.98 -18.51 -7.95
CA ILE A 21 14.83 -17.49 -7.32
C ILE A 21 13.99 -16.31 -6.84
N ALA A 22 13.09 -15.79 -7.68
CA ALA A 22 12.18 -14.70 -7.32
C ALA A 22 11.24 -15.07 -6.17
N THR A 23 10.95 -16.35 -5.97
CA THR A 23 10.14 -16.83 -4.84
C THR A 23 10.96 -16.97 -3.56
N LEU A 24 12.22 -17.45 -3.65
CA LEU A 24 13.05 -17.73 -2.49
C LEU A 24 13.77 -16.49 -1.93
N LEU A 25 14.25 -15.59 -2.80
CA LEU A 25 14.98 -14.40 -2.36
C LEU A 25 14.21 -13.57 -1.32
N PRO A 26 12.92 -13.24 -1.52
CA PRO A 26 12.20 -12.38 -0.58
C PRO A 26 11.83 -13.05 0.74
N LEU A 27 12.00 -14.38 0.85
CA LEU A 27 11.83 -15.10 2.12
C LEU A 27 12.99 -14.83 3.09
N SER A 28 14.09 -14.23 2.63
CA SER A 28 15.16 -13.76 3.49
C SER A 28 14.76 -12.48 4.25
N LYS A 29 15.42 -12.23 5.40
CA LYS A 29 15.26 -10.98 6.17
C LYS A 29 16.08 -9.80 5.59
N LEU A 30 16.65 -9.92 4.39
CA LEU A 30 17.51 -8.88 3.81
C LEU A 30 16.67 -7.66 3.36
N PRO A 31 16.92 -6.44 3.88
CA PRO A 31 16.17 -5.23 3.51
C PRO A 31 16.78 -4.57 2.27
N HIS A 32 16.78 -5.24 1.11
CA HIS A 32 17.34 -4.71 -0.15
C HIS A 32 16.30 -4.70 -1.25
N GLY A 33 16.24 -3.64 -2.04
CA GLY A 33 15.23 -3.46 -3.10
C GLY A 33 15.16 -4.59 -4.12
N ILE A 34 16.28 -5.17 -4.59
CA ILE A 34 16.23 -6.34 -5.50
C ILE A 34 15.58 -7.58 -4.84
N VAL A 35 15.79 -7.75 -3.53
CA VAL A 35 15.21 -8.85 -2.75
C VAL A 35 13.72 -8.60 -2.54
N ARG A 36 13.35 -7.39 -2.14
CA ARG A 36 11.96 -6.98 -1.87
C ARG A 36 11.13 -6.84 -3.15
N GLY A 37 11.75 -6.48 -4.27
CA GLY A 37 11.12 -6.39 -5.59
C GLY A 37 10.54 -7.72 -6.06
N GLY A 38 11.11 -8.85 -5.64
CA GLY A 38 10.54 -10.19 -5.89
C GLY A 38 9.19 -10.43 -5.19
N GLU A 39 8.82 -9.61 -4.20
CA GLU A 39 7.50 -9.64 -3.57
C GLU A 39 6.43 -8.96 -4.40
N PHE A 40 6.76 -8.10 -5.37
CA PHE A 40 5.73 -7.39 -6.15
C PHE A 40 4.95 -8.37 -7.05
N PRO A 41 5.59 -9.13 -7.95
CA PRO A 41 4.87 -9.89 -8.97
C PRO A 41 4.29 -11.23 -8.50
N ARG A 42 3.79 -11.37 -7.26
CA ARG A 42 3.32 -12.67 -6.75
C ARG A 42 2.18 -13.27 -7.56
N GLU A 43 1.22 -12.45 -8.01
CA GLU A 43 0.12 -12.88 -8.88
C GLU A 43 0.65 -13.42 -10.22
N GLN A 44 1.62 -12.72 -10.80
CA GLN A 44 2.25 -13.09 -12.07
C GLN A 44 3.08 -14.36 -11.92
N ILE A 45 3.88 -14.48 -10.86
CA ILE A 45 4.66 -15.68 -10.54
C ILE A 45 3.72 -16.86 -10.31
N PHE A 46 2.60 -16.69 -9.62
CA PHE A 46 1.61 -17.76 -9.42
C PHE A 46 1.11 -18.31 -10.76
N ILE A 47 0.62 -17.44 -11.65
CA ILE A 47 0.09 -17.85 -12.96
C ILE A 47 1.19 -18.52 -13.80
N LEU A 48 2.37 -17.91 -13.87
CA LEU A 48 3.49 -18.44 -14.63
C LEU A 48 3.95 -19.79 -14.07
N ALA A 49 4.00 -19.96 -12.75
CA ALA A 49 4.40 -21.22 -12.12
C ALA A 49 3.41 -22.35 -12.43
N VAL A 50 2.10 -22.07 -12.43
CA VAL A 50 1.07 -23.05 -12.84
C VAL A 50 1.25 -23.46 -14.31
N VAL A 51 1.46 -22.49 -15.20
CA VAL A 51 1.70 -22.74 -16.63
C VAL A 51 2.99 -23.54 -16.82
N MET A 52 4.07 -23.16 -16.14
CA MET A 52 5.37 -23.83 -16.22
C MET A 52 5.31 -25.25 -15.66
N ALA A 53 4.55 -25.50 -14.58
CA ALA A 53 4.34 -26.86 -14.07
C ALA A 53 3.69 -27.76 -15.13
N ALA A 54 2.68 -27.26 -15.85
CA ALA A 54 2.02 -28.00 -16.92
C ALA A 54 2.94 -28.22 -18.14
N ILE A 55 3.69 -27.20 -18.56
CA ILE A 55 4.67 -27.31 -19.65
C ILE A 55 5.73 -28.35 -19.30
N MET A 56 6.30 -28.29 -18.10
CA MET A 56 7.34 -29.23 -17.67
C MET A 56 6.82 -30.66 -17.56
N ALA A 57 5.61 -30.87 -17.05
CA ALA A 57 5.00 -32.18 -16.95
C ALA A 57 4.71 -32.84 -18.31
N THR A 58 4.52 -32.05 -19.37
CA THR A 58 4.08 -32.54 -20.70
C THR A 58 5.18 -32.56 -21.75
N THR A 59 6.16 -31.64 -21.68
CA THR A 59 7.20 -31.47 -22.70
C THR A 59 8.56 -32.03 -22.29
N GLN A 60 8.88 -31.98 -20.99
CA GLN A 60 10.19 -32.40 -20.49
C GLN A 60 10.15 -33.90 -20.17
N GLN A 61 10.74 -34.70 -21.05
CA GLN A 61 10.80 -36.16 -20.88
C GLN A 61 11.70 -36.52 -19.69
N TYR A 62 11.50 -37.72 -19.11
CA TYR A 62 12.26 -38.27 -17.97
C TYR A 62 11.95 -37.70 -16.57
N HIS A 63 12.55 -38.31 -15.55
CA HIS A 63 12.36 -37.99 -14.13
C HIS A 63 12.59 -36.50 -13.80
N LEU A 64 13.49 -35.81 -14.50
CA LEU A 64 13.79 -34.40 -14.26
C LEU A 64 12.60 -33.48 -14.57
N GLY A 65 11.83 -33.76 -15.62
CA GLY A 65 10.63 -32.97 -15.96
C GLY A 65 9.55 -33.06 -14.87
N GLY A 66 9.33 -34.27 -14.33
CA GLY A 66 8.41 -34.49 -13.21
C GLY A 66 8.83 -33.77 -11.92
N VAL A 67 10.13 -33.81 -11.59
CA VAL A 67 10.67 -33.07 -10.44
C VAL A 67 10.51 -31.57 -10.63
N ALA A 68 10.83 -31.03 -11.81
CA ALA A 68 10.71 -29.61 -12.08
C ALA A 68 9.24 -29.14 -12.05
N ALA A 69 8.30 -29.93 -12.57
CA ALA A 69 6.87 -29.66 -12.46
C ALA A 69 6.39 -29.63 -10.99
N ALA A 70 6.90 -30.54 -10.15
CA ALA A 70 6.60 -30.54 -8.72
C ALA A 70 7.17 -29.29 -8.01
N VAL A 71 8.38 -28.85 -8.37
CA VAL A 71 8.98 -27.61 -7.85
C VAL A 71 8.16 -26.39 -8.28
N MET A 72 7.73 -26.30 -9.54
CA MET A 72 6.87 -25.20 -10.01
C MET A 72 5.49 -25.23 -9.34
N THR A 73 4.95 -26.42 -9.06
CA THR A 73 3.72 -26.55 -8.26
C THR A 73 3.91 -26.02 -6.84
N LEU A 74 5.05 -26.32 -6.20
CA LEU A 74 5.39 -25.77 -4.88
C LEU A 74 5.53 -24.24 -4.93
N VAL A 75 6.19 -23.70 -5.96
CA VAL A 75 6.27 -22.24 -6.19
C VAL A 75 4.87 -21.63 -6.27
N ALA A 76 3.98 -22.22 -7.07
CA ALA A 76 2.60 -21.76 -7.16
C ALA A 76 1.86 -21.80 -5.81
N ILE A 77 2.03 -22.87 -5.03
CA ILE A 77 1.43 -22.98 -3.69
C ILE A 77 1.96 -21.87 -2.77
N VAL A 78 3.28 -21.62 -2.76
CA VAL A 78 3.88 -20.56 -1.94
C VAL A 78 3.29 -19.21 -2.32
N GLN A 79 3.22 -18.87 -3.61
CA GLN A 79 2.63 -17.60 -4.04
C GLN A 79 1.15 -17.50 -3.69
N LEU A 80 0.41 -18.61 -3.85
CA LEU A 80 -1.00 -18.69 -3.48
C LEU A 80 -1.20 -18.36 -2.00
N ILE A 81 -0.38 -18.90 -1.08
CA ILE A 81 -0.47 -18.62 0.35
C ILE A 81 -0.40 -17.10 0.65
N PHE A 82 0.46 -16.36 -0.06
CA PHE A 82 0.59 -14.91 0.15
C PHE A 82 -0.60 -14.11 -0.39
N ILE A 83 -1.12 -14.48 -1.56
CA ILE A 83 -2.18 -13.70 -2.24
C ILE A 83 -3.60 -14.15 -1.85
N LEU A 84 -3.76 -15.39 -1.36
CA LEU A 84 -5.07 -15.98 -1.02
C LEU A 84 -5.85 -15.11 -0.03
N LYS A 85 -5.18 -14.48 0.94
CA LYS A 85 -5.83 -13.63 1.94
C LYS A 85 -6.52 -12.39 1.37
N PHE A 86 -6.18 -11.99 0.15
CA PHE A 86 -6.78 -10.85 -0.56
C PHE A 86 -7.81 -11.31 -1.60
N THR A 87 -8.44 -12.46 -1.38
CA THR A 87 -9.50 -12.98 -2.25
C THR A 87 -10.81 -13.12 -1.47
N PRO A 88 -11.98 -13.09 -2.13
CA PRO A 88 -13.28 -13.25 -1.46
C PRO A 88 -13.51 -14.57 -0.73
N ILE A 89 -12.64 -15.56 -0.92
CA ILE A 89 -12.74 -16.88 -0.24
C ILE A 89 -12.04 -16.88 1.12
N TRP A 90 -11.22 -15.87 1.43
CA TRP A 90 -10.60 -15.72 2.74
C TRP A 90 -11.56 -15.01 3.71
N PRO A 91 -11.54 -15.33 5.01
CA PRO A 91 -12.30 -14.58 6.01
C PRO A 91 -11.97 -13.09 5.95
N ARG A 92 -12.96 -12.23 6.14
CA ARG A 92 -12.70 -10.79 6.15
C ARG A 92 -11.93 -10.43 7.42
N GLN A 93 -11.10 -9.40 7.35
CA GLN A 93 -10.44 -8.86 8.54
C GLN A 93 -11.31 -7.76 9.17
N SER A 94 -11.63 -6.73 8.36
CA SER A 94 -12.49 -5.63 8.77
C SER A 94 -13.97 -6.01 8.73
N VAL A 95 -14.66 -5.73 9.84
CA VAL A 95 -16.11 -5.94 9.96
C VAL A 95 -16.87 -4.93 9.12
N ALA A 96 -17.86 -5.39 8.35
CA ALA A 96 -18.73 -4.51 7.57
C ALA A 96 -19.72 -3.75 8.47
N ALA A 97 -20.09 -2.54 8.08
CA ALA A 97 -21.15 -1.79 8.75
C ALA A 97 -22.50 -2.51 8.56
N ASP A 98 -23.23 -2.70 9.66
CA ASP A 98 -24.61 -3.20 9.60
C ASP A 98 -25.55 -2.13 9.01
N PRO A 99 -26.80 -2.49 8.64
CA PRO A 99 -27.72 -1.53 8.01
C PRO A 99 -27.98 -0.25 8.81
N ALA A 100 -28.03 -0.34 10.15
CA ALA A 100 -28.26 0.84 10.98
C ALA A 100 -27.05 1.78 10.95
N LEU A 101 -25.84 1.22 10.96
CA LEU A 101 -24.62 2.00 10.84
C LEU A 101 -24.40 2.54 9.42
N GLN A 102 -24.87 1.85 8.38
CA GLN A 102 -24.87 2.38 7.01
C GLN A 102 -25.79 3.61 6.85
N GLU A 103 -26.88 3.67 7.60
CA GLU A 103 -27.80 4.83 7.61
C GLU A 103 -27.28 5.99 8.47
N ASP A 104 -26.47 5.74 9.50
CA ASP A 104 -25.92 6.77 10.40
C ASP A 104 -24.68 7.48 9.83
N THR A 105 -24.90 8.31 8.81
CA THR A 105 -23.84 9.05 8.12
C THR A 105 -23.11 10.06 9.00
N ALA A 106 -23.62 10.39 10.19
CA ALA A 106 -22.94 11.30 11.12
C ALA A 106 -21.65 10.70 11.69
N ARG A 107 -21.55 9.37 11.70
CA ARG A 107 -20.36 8.62 12.13
C ARG A 107 -19.43 8.25 10.98
N HIS A 108 -19.81 8.60 9.75
CA HIS A 108 -19.03 8.24 8.58
C HIS A 108 -17.90 9.22 8.36
N ILE A 109 -16.79 8.68 7.89
CA ILE A 109 -15.68 9.41 7.29
C ILE A 109 -15.40 8.78 5.93
N SER A 110 -15.50 9.60 4.89
CA SER A 110 -15.16 9.22 3.53
C SER A 110 -13.83 9.81 3.09
N LEU A 111 -12.97 8.97 2.51
CA LEU A 111 -11.64 9.35 2.04
C LEU A 111 -11.52 9.03 0.55
N LEU A 112 -11.00 9.99 -0.21
CA LEU A 112 -10.46 9.76 -1.55
C LEU A 112 -8.95 10.01 -1.48
N THR A 113 -8.15 9.01 -1.84
CA THR A 113 -6.69 9.09 -1.79
C THR A 113 -6.13 8.90 -3.18
N ALA A 114 -5.14 9.70 -3.57
CA ALA A 114 -4.53 9.61 -4.89
C ALA A 114 -3.03 9.93 -4.84
N ASN A 115 -2.20 8.99 -5.29
CA ASN A 115 -0.90 9.35 -5.86
C ASN A 115 -1.14 10.00 -7.23
N VAL A 116 -0.83 11.30 -7.34
CA VAL A 116 -1.17 12.09 -8.53
C VAL A 116 -0.15 11.95 -9.65
N LYS A 117 1.05 11.44 -9.33
CA LYS A 117 2.26 11.50 -10.15
C LYS A 117 2.66 12.95 -10.43
N LYS A 118 3.71 13.49 -9.82
CA LYS A 118 4.07 14.93 -9.92
C LYS A 118 4.01 15.44 -11.37
N SER A 119 4.65 14.73 -12.30
CA SER A 119 4.75 15.02 -13.74
C SER A 119 3.41 14.96 -14.51
N ASN A 120 2.36 14.33 -13.98
CA ASN A 120 1.03 14.33 -14.57
C ASN A 120 0.38 15.71 -14.41
N ARG A 121 0.01 16.36 -15.52
CA ARG A 121 -0.64 17.69 -15.50
C ARG A 121 -2.12 17.67 -15.88
N ASP A 122 -2.74 16.50 -15.89
CA ASP A 122 -4.19 16.35 -16.10
C ASP A 122 -4.96 16.60 -14.79
N PHE A 123 -4.86 17.83 -14.28
CA PHE A 123 -5.43 18.23 -12.99
C PHE A 123 -6.95 18.03 -12.92
N GLY A 124 -7.63 18.28 -14.04
CA GLY A 124 -9.08 18.28 -14.14
C GLY A 124 -9.71 16.94 -13.75
N LYS A 125 -9.09 15.81 -14.12
CA LYS A 125 -9.66 14.48 -13.82
C LYS A 125 -9.79 14.21 -12.32
N LEU A 126 -8.80 14.59 -11.53
CA LEU A 126 -8.85 14.40 -10.08
C LEU A 126 -9.81 15.39 -9.42
N ILE A 127 -9.82 16.64 -9.88
CA ILE A 127 -10.74 17.69 -9.42
C ILE A 127 -12.19 17.28 -9.67
N ASP A 128 -12.52 16.88 -10.90
CA ASP A 128 -13.86 16.43 -11.29
C ASP A 128 -14.29 15.21 -10.48
N MET A 129 -13.41 14.20 -10.34
CA MET A 129 -13.67 13.02 -9.52
C MET A 129 -13.95 13.39 -8.06
N THR A 130 -13.18 14.32 -7.50
CA THR A 130 -13.35 14.79 -6.11
C THR A 130 -14.67 15.55 -5.97
N ARG A 131 -15.04 16.39 -6.93
CA ARG A 131 -16.33 17.09 -6.92
C ARG A 131 -17.51 16.12 -7.02
N ASP A 132 -17.41 15.12 -7.87
CA ASP A 132 -18.47 14.12 -8.11
C ASP A 132 -18.67 13.19 -6.92
N ARG A 133 -17.57 12.62 -6.38
CA ARG A 133 -17.64 11.70 -5.23
C ARG A 133 -17.81 12.45 -3.91
N SER A 134 -17.36 13.69 -3.84
CA SER A 134 -17.54 14.57 -2.69
C SER A 134 -17.08 13.91 -1.37
N PRO A 135 -15.83 13.42 -1.25
CA PRO A 135 -15.30 12.85 -0.01
C PRO A 135 -15.31 13.87 1.12
N ASP A 136 -15.27 13.38 2.36
CA ASP A 136 -15.01 14.20 3.55
C ASP A 136 -13.58 14.68 3.58
N ILE A 137 -12.65 13.80 3.21
CA ILE A 137 -11.21 14.08 3.11
C ILE A 137 -10.72 13.65 1.73
N MET A 138 -10.09 14.58 1.02
CA MET A 138 -9.34 14.27 -0.20
C MET A 138 -7.84 14.42 0.12
N MET A 139 -7.06 13.39 -0.20
CA MET A 139 -5.62 13.34 0.00
C MET A 139 -4.94 13.10 -1.34
N ALA A 140 -3.99 13.98 -1.66
CA ALA A 140 -3.12 13.86 -2.82
C ALA A 140 -1.66 13.80 -2.36
N ILE A 141 -0.90 12.86 -2.90
CA ILE A 141 0.55 12.72 -2.72
C ILE A 141 1.26 12.81 -4.06
N GLU A 142 2.56 13.10 -4.03
CA GLU A 142 3.36 13.59 -5.17
C GLU A 142 2.90 14.95 -5.71
N VAL A 143 2.54 15.86 -4.80
CA VAL A 143 2.01 17.20 -5.10
C VAL A 143 3.10 18.26 -5.08
N ASP A 144 3.32 18.93 -6.20
CA ASP A 144 4.11 20.16 -6.28
C ASP A 144 3.24 21.42 -6.19
N ASP A 145 3.87 22.60 -6.31
CA ASP A 145 3.18 23.89 -6.24
C ASP A 145 2.14 24.08 -7.35
N GLU A 146 2.37 23.52 -8.55
CA GLU A 146 1.40 23.59 -9.66
C GLU A 146 0.16 22.74 -9.36
N TRP A 147 0.35 21.51 -8.88
CA TRP A 147 -0.76 20.68 -8.41
C TRP A 147 -1.53 21.35 -7.27
N LEU A 148 -0.84 21.92 -6.28
CA LEU A 148 -1.49 22.62 -5.18
C LEU A 148 -2.34 23.81 -5.67
N ALA A 149 -1.80 24.61 -6.59
CA ALA A 149 -2.54 25.72 -7.19
C ALA A 149 -3.79 25.25 -7.94
N ALA A 150 -3.68 24.19 -8.73
CA ALA A 150 -4.81 23.62 -9.47
C ALA A 150 -5.88 23.04 -8.54
N LEU A 151 -5.47 22.32 -7.48
CA LEU A 151 -6.39 21.79 -6.46
C LEU A 151 -7.11 22.93 -5.74
N LYS A 152 -6.42 24.02 -5.38
CA LYS A 152 -7.04 25.18 -4.75
C LYS A 152 -8.09 25.84 -5.65
N ASP A 153 -7.73 26.13 -6.90
CA ASP A 153 -8.67 26.70 -7.88
C ASP A 153 -9.89 25.78 -8.07
N GLY A 154 -9.64 24.47 -8.14
CA GLY A 154 -10.64 23.47 -8.39
C GLY A 154 -11.49 23.05 -7.19
N LEU A 155 -11.10 23.27 -5.94
CA LEU A 155 -11.76 22.63 -4.78
C LEU A 155 -11.89 23.51 -3.52
N ALA A 156 -11.30 24.71 -3.47
CA ALA A 156 -11.36 25.56 -2.28
C ALA A 156 -12.79 26.00 -1.88
N ASP A 157 -13.74 26.03 -2.82
CA ASP A 157 -15.15 26.30 -2.54
C ASP A 157 -15.86 25.18 -1.76
N ARG A 158 -15.29 23.97 -1.75
CA ARG A 158 -15.88 22.77 -1.12
C ARG A 158 -15.18 22.34 0.16
N TYR A 159 -13.90 22.65 0.31
CA TYR A 159 -13.07 22.20 1.42
C TYR A 159 -12.57 23.39 2.24
N PRO A 160 -13.10 23.63 3.45
CA PRO A 160 -12.67 24.73 4.32
C PRO A 160 -11.34 24.48 5.05
N HIS A 161 -10.88 23.23 5.16
CA HIS A 161 -9.68 22.87 5.91
C HIS A 161 -8.61 22.26 4.99
N TRP A 162 -7.36 22.73 5.12
CA TRP A 162 -6.23 22.33 4.27
C TRP A 162 -4.98 22.09 5.12
N ILE A 163 -4.20 21.08 4.73
CA ILE A 163 -2.82 20.85 5.16
C ILE A 163 -1.99 20.77 3.90
N GLU A 164 -1.04 21.68 3.75
CA GLU A 164 -0.29 21.91 2.52
C GLU A 164 1.18 21.62 2.80
N ALA A 165 1.75 20.65 2.07
CA ALA A 165 3.16 20.32 2.13
C ALA A 165 3.66 19.99 0.71
N PRO A 166 3.50 20.91 -0.27
CA PRO A 166 4.01 20.65 -1.60
C PRO A 166 5.53 20.48 -1.54
N ARG A 167 6.04 19.66 -2.45
CA ARG A 167 7.48 19.50 -2.68
C ARG A 167 7.73 19.44 -4.16
N ASP A 168 8.87 19.96 -4.57
CA ASP A 168 9.38 19.76 -5.92
C ASP A 168 10.10 18.39 -6.05
N ASN A 169 10.22 17.65 -4.95
CA ASN A 169 10.59 16.25 -4.94
C ASN A 169 9.32 15.37 -5.03
N GLY A 170 9.46 14.08 -5.34
CA GLY A 170 8.33 13.15 -5.43
C GLY A 170 7.49 12.96 -4.16
N TYR A 171 7.76 13.66 -3.05
CA TYR A 171 7.13 13.40 -1.75
C TYR A 171 6.08 14.42 -1.31
N GLY A 172 5.79 15.44 -2.13
CA GLY A 172 4.86 16.49 -1.74
C GLY A 172 3.45 15.97 -1.42
N MET A 173 2.77 16.60 -0.46
CA MET A 173 1.45 16.19 0.01
C MET A 173 0.47 17.35 0.09
N CYS A 174 -0.80 17.04 -0.16
CA CYS A 174 -1.92 17.94 0.11
C CYS A 174 -3.09 17.15 0.69
N LEU A 175 -3.62 17.60 1.83
CA LEU A 175 -4.84 17.09 2.43
C LEU A 175 -5.87 18.21 2.51
N MET A 176 -7.08 17.96 2.03
CA MET A 176 -8.21 18.88 2.13
C MET A 176 -9.40 18.18 2.77
N SER A 177 -10.11 18.87 3.66
CA SER A 177 -11.16 18.29 4.50
C SER A 177 -12.38 19.19 4.65
N LYS A 178 -13.57 18.58 4.61
CA LYS A 178 -14.86 19.16 5.02
C LYS A 178 -15.05 19.12 6.53
N LEU A 179 -14.41 18.15 7.18
CA LEU A 179 -14.43 17.95 8.62
C LEU A 179 -13.34 18.79 9.28
N GLU A 180 -13.61 19.23 10.51
CA GLU A 180 -12.67 20.02 11.30
C GLU A 180 -11.39 19.20 11.55
N LEU A 181 -10.24 19.79 11.21
CA LEU A 181 -8.91 19.26 11.48
C LEU A 181 -8.32 19.98 12.68
N ALA A 182 -7.95 19.24 13.72
CA ALA A 182 -7.31 19.77 14.91
C ALA A 182 -5.88 19.24 15.05
N GLU A 183 -4.99 20.10 15.54
CA GLU A 183 -3.56 19.81 15.73
C GLU A 183 -2.87 19.25 14.47
N PRO A 184 -3.02 19.90 13.29
CA PRO A 184 -2.34 19.42 12.08
C PRO A 184 -0.83 19.56 12.22
N GLN A 185 -0.11 18.51 11.87
CA GLN A 185 1.34 18.44 11.88
C GLN A 185 1.82 17.87 10.53
N VAL A 186 2.81 18.54 9.94
CA VAL A 186 3.63 17.99 8.86
C VAL A 186 4.99 17.67 9.48
N ARG A 187 5.45 16.43 9.31
CA ARG A 187 6.61 15.88 10.03
C ARG A 187 7.47 15.10 9.06
N ASP A 188 8.78 15.22 9.19
CA ASP A 188 9.73 14.35 8.51
C ASP A 188 10.18 13.32 9.56
N LEU A 189 9.73 12.06 9.44
CA LEU A 189 9.81 11.09 10.54
C LEU A 189 11.17 10.39 10.65
N ILE A 190 11.73 10.05 9.49
CA ILE A 190 12.94 9.23 9.38
C ILE A 190 13.97 9.93 8.49
N VAL A 191 13.57 10.33 7.29
CA VAL A 191 14.41 10.99 6.30
C VAL A 191 13.93 12.42 6.11
N ASP A 192 14.86 13.37 6.08
CA ASP A 192 14.56 14.78 5.81
C ASP A 192 13.90 14.93 4.44
N ASP A 193 12.93 15.85 4.33
CA ASP A 193 12.21 16.18 3.10
C ASP A 193 11.29 15.07 2.55
N VAL A 194 11.04 14.04 3.36
CA VAL A 194 9.96 13.04 3.17
C VAL A 194 8.85 13.35 4.19
N PRO A 195 7.88 14.21 3.85
CA PRO A 195 6.83 14.63 4.78
C PRO A 195 5.83 13.52 5.09
N SER A 196 5.26 13.62 6.28
CA SER A 196 4.19 12.81 6.84
C SER A 196 3.16 13.76 7.46
N ILE A 197 1.85 13.49 7.32
CA ILE A 197 0.80 14.29 7.97
C ILE A 197 0.23 13.53 9.16
N ARG A 198 0.06 14.24 10.28
CA ARG A 198 -0.69 13.76 11.44
C ARG A 198 -1.71 14.83 11.86
N THR A 199 -2.97 14.45 12.00
CA THR A 199 -4.03 15.37 12.44
C THR A 199 -5.14 14.63 13.18
N ILE A 200 -5.87 15.33 14.04
CA ILE A 200 -7.15 14.86 14.58
C ILE A 200 -8.24 15.25 13.58
N VAL A 201 -9.13 14.33 13.26
CA VAL A 201 -10.35 14.59 12.48
C VAL A 201 -11.54 14.51 13.43
N LYS A 202 -12.38 15.53 13.42
CA LYS A 202 -13.62 15.56 14.19
C LYS A 202 -14.83 15.26 13.31
N LEU A 203 -15.50 14.15 13.61
CA LEU A 203 -16.69 13.69 12.91
C LEU A 203 -17.91 14.57 13.26
N ARG A 204 -18.97 14.41 12.46
CA ARG A 204 -20.21 15.20 12.57
C ARG A 204 -20.95 14.95 13.87
N ASP A 205 -20.81 13.76 14.44
CA ASP A 205 -21.38 13.38 15.74
C ASP A 205 -20.52 13.80 16.93
N GLY A 206 -19.38 14.46 16.69
CA GLY A 206 -18.45 14.94 17.70
C GLY A 206 -17.40 13.93 18.16
N GLN A 207 -17.42 12.68 17.67
CA GLN A 207 -16.31 11.75 17.88
C GLN A 207 -15.07 12.22 17.13
N THR A 208 -13.90 11.80 17.59
CA THR A 208 -12.61 12.15 16.98
C THR A 208 -11.80 10.91 16.67
N CYS A 209 -11.08 10.94 15.57
CA CYS A 209 -10.10 9.94 15.19
C CYS A 209 -8.76 10.59 14.82
N ARG A 210 -7.69 9.80 14.88
CA ARG A 210 -6.37 10.19 14.40
C ARG A 210 -6.24 9.80 12.93
N LEU A 211 -5.76 10.72 12.10
CA LEU A 211 -5.40 10.46 10.72
C LEU A 211 -3.90 10.63 10.53
N TYR A 212 -3.27 9.58 10.02
CA TYR A 212 -1.88 9.57 9.56
C TYR A 212 -1.86 9.43 8.04
N VAL A 213 -1.08 10.30 7.39
CA VAL A 213 -0.74 10.18 5.97
C VAL A 213 0.76 9.97 5.83
N VAL A 214 1.14 8.97 5.04
CA VAL A 214 2.53 8.58 4.81
C VAL A 214 2.75 8.30 3.34
N HIS A 215 3.94 8.64 2.86
CA HIS A 215 4.43 8.27 1.54
C HIS A 215 5.94 8.01 1.65
N PRO A 216 6.32 6.87 2.24
CA PRO A 216 7.71 6.55 2.47
C PRO A 216 8.42 6.25 1.14
N GLU A 217 9.75 6.16 1.21
CA GLU A 217 10.59 6.01 0.02
C GLU A 217 10.26 4.77 -0.84
N PRO A 218 10.35 4.87 -2.18
CA PRO A 218 10.12 3.75 -3.06
C PRO A 218 11.25 2.70 -2.96
N PRO A 219 10.94 1.41 -3.11
CA PRO A 219 11.97 0.38 -3.22
C PRO A 219 12.66 0.49 -4.59
N VAL A 220 13.94 0.82 -4.58
CA VAL A 220 14.78 0.86 -5.79
C VAL A 220 15.78 -0.29 -5.79
N ILE A 221 16.05 -0.86 -6.96
CA ILE A 221 16.75 -2.15 -7.10
C ILE A 221 18.13 -2.14 -6.40
N ASP A 222 18.83 -1.01 -6.46
CA ASP A 222 20.21 -0.81 -6.03
C ASP A 222 20.37 -0.25 -4.61
N HIS A 223 19.27 0.05 -3.90
CA HIS A 223 19.31 0.55 -2.53
C HIS A 223 18.66 -0.40 -1.50
N ASP A 224 18.95 -0.13 -0.22
CA ASP A 224 18.27 -0.75 0.91
C ASP A 224 16.85 -0.19 1.11
N THR A 225 15.99 -0.91 1.83
CA THR A 225 14.60 -0.49 2.12
C THR A 225 14.41 0.03 3.55
N LYS A 226 15.49 0.28 4.30
CA LYS A 226 15.41 0.59 5.73
C LYS A 226 14.66 1.89 6.01
N GLY A 227 14.90 2.96 5.23
CA GLY A 227 14.17 4.23 5.36
C GLY A 227 12.66 4.04 5.34
N ARG A 228 12.17 3.41 4.27
CA ARG A 228 10.76 3.05 4.10
C ARG A 228 10.23 2.17 5.24
N ASP A 229 10.94 1.09 5.55
CA ASP A 229 10.52 0.11 6.56
C ASP A 229 10.45 0.75 7.97
N SER A 230 11.40 1.64 8.30
CA SER A 230 11.45 2.43 9.54
C SER A 230 10.31 3.43 9.64
N GLU A 231 9.95 4.11 8.55
CA GLU A 231 8.87 5.10 8.58
C GLU A 231 7.51 4.44 8.80
N ILE A 232 7.25 3.35 8.06
CA ILE A 232 6.04 2.55 8.23
C ILE A 232 5.96 2.05 9.68
N ALA A 233 7.04 1.49 10.21
CA ALA A 233 7.05 0.94 11.56
C ALA A 233 6.90 2.03 12.64
N ARG A 234 7.51 3.20 12.44
CA ARG A 234 7.38 4.35 13.35
C ARG A 234 5.93 4.80 13.47
N VAL A 235 5.21 4.91 12.36
CA VAL A 235 3.77 5.25 12.38
C VAL A 235 2.95 4.13 12.99
N GLY A 236 3.34 2.87 12.80
CA GLY A 236 2.68 1.73 13.43
C GLY A 236 2.73 1.80 14.96
N LEU A 237 3.92 2.05 15.52
CA LEU A 237 4.12 2.24 16.97
C LEU A 237 3.38 3.47 17.48
N GLU A 238 3.46 4.61 16.79
CA GLU A 238 2.73 5.83 17.18
C GLU A 238 1.20 5.65 17.15
N ALA A 239 0.68 4.80 16.26
CA ALA A 239 -0.74 4.51 16.18
C ALA A 239 -1.22 3.58 17.32
N GLU A 240 -0.38 2.65 17.77
CA GLU A 240 -0.67 1.77 18.91
C GLU A 240 -0.71 2.56 20.23
N GLU A 241 0.23 3.49 20.41
CA GLU A 241 0.31 4.32 21.61
C GLU A 241 -0.75 5.46 21.66
N ASP A 242 -1.39 5.79 20.54
CA ASP A 242 -2.38 6.87 20.47
C ASP A 242 -3.74 6.42 21.05
N PRO A 243 -4.31 7.14 22.03
CA PRO A 243 -5.60 6.75 22.61
C PRO A 243 -6.78 6.89 21.62
N LEU A 244 -6.63 7.69 20.56
CA LEU A 244 -7.68 7.91 19.56
C LEU A 244 -7.73 6.76 18.53
N PRO A 245 -8.93 6.40 18.02
CA PRO A 245 -9.05 5.50 16.88
C PRO A 245 -8.25 6.02 15.70
N ALA A 246 -7.34 5.22 15.16
CA ALA A 246 -6.47 5.64 14.08
C ALA A 246 -6.92 5.17 12.69
N ILE A 247 -6.64 6.02 11.69
CA ILE A 247 -6.62 5.68 10.27
C ILE A 247 -5.22 6.03 9.78
N VAL A 248 -4.56 5.07 9.12
CA VAL A 248 -3.26 5.26 8.47
C VAL A 248 -3.44 5.01 6.99
N THR A 249 -3.07 5.96 6.13
CA THR A 249 -3.32 5.84 4.70
C THR A 249 -2.25 6.56 3.86
N GLY A 250 -2.11 6.14 2.61
CA GLY A 250 -1.15 6.68 1.65
C GLY A 250 -0.58 5.58 0.76
N ASP A 251 0.34 5.95 -0.10
CA ASP A 251 1.11 4.98 -0.89
C ASP A 251 2.34 4.56 -0.10
N LEU A 252 2.33 3.32 0.40
CA LEU A 252 3.43 2.79 1.20
C LEU A 252 4.62 2.33 0.36
N ASN A 253 4.55 2.45 -0.96
CA ASN A 253 5.57 1.95 -1.87
C ASN A 253 5.88 0.46 -1.61
N ASP A 254 4.87 -0.28 -1.16
CA ASP A 254 5.00 -1.65 -0.72
C ASP A 254 3.69 -2.41 -0.94
N VAL A 255 3.81 -3.70 -1.23
CA VAL A 255 2.65 -4.53 -1.55
C VAL A 255 1.95 -5.05 -0.30
N ALA A 256 0.63 -5.19 -0.34
CA ALA A 256 -0.18 -5.64 0.80
C ALA A 256 0.24 -7.00 1.42
N TRP A 257 0.90 -7.87 0.66
CA TRP A 257 1.42 -9.16 1.12
C TRP A 257 2.91 -9.14 1.50
N SER A 258 3.55 -7.98 1.59
CA SER A 258 4.95 -7.89 2.02
C SER A 258 5.14 -8.28 3.48
N THR A 259 6.39 -8.52 3.87
CA THR A 259 6.76 -8.68 5.29
C THR A 259 6.54 -7.39 6.08
N THR A 260 6.88 -6.23 5.51
CA THR A 260 6.80 -4.93 6.19
C THR A 260 5.36 -4.55 6.50
N THR A 261 4.43 -4.73 5.55
CA THR A 261 3.00 -4.47 5.77
C THR A 261 2.40 -5.41 6.83
N ARG A 262 2.83 -6.68 6.89
CA ARG A 262 2.39 -7.61 7.95
C ARG A 262 2.92 -7.20 9.32
N ARG A 263 4.20 -6.80 9.40
CA ARG A 263 4.79 -6.29 10.64
C ARG A 263 4.06 -5.04 11.12
N PHE A 264 3.78 -4.10 10.21
CA PHE A 264 3.00 -2.90 10.53
C PHE A 264 1.66 -3.21 11.19
N GLN A 265 0.90 -4.17 10.65
CA GLN A 265 -0.39 -4.55 11.24
C GLN A 265 -0.24 -5.17 12.63
N ARG A 266 0.81 -5.98 12.87
CA ARG A 266 1.08 -6.57 14.19
C ARG A 266 1.52 -5.54 15.23
N LEU A 267 2.35 -4.58 14.82
CA LEU A 267 2.82 -3.51 15.69
C LEU A 267 1.71 -2.53 16.04
N SER A 268 0.84 -2.21 15.08
CA SER A 268 -0.20 -1.18 15.24
C SER A 268 -1.57 -1.71 15.67
N GLY A 269 -1.83 -3.01 15.51
CA GLY A 269 -3.16 -3.61 15.67
C GLY A 269 -4.19 -3.17 14.61
N LEU A 270 -3.77 -2.39 13.60
CA LEU A 270 -4.69 -1.87 12.58
C LEU A 270 -5.06 -2.94 11.55
N LEU A 271 -6.31 -2.85 11.07
CA LEU A 271 -6.91 -3.80 10.15
C LEU A 271 -6.80 -3.33 8.70
N ASP A 272 -6.62 -4.27 7.77
CA ASP A 272 -6.64 -4.03 6.33
C ASP A 272 -8.02 -4.39 5.73
N PRO A 273 -8.78 -3.43 5.20
CA PRO A 273 -10.11 -3.67 4.65
C PRO A 273 -10.10 -4.57 3.40
N ARG A 274 -8.95 -4.73 2.74
CA ARG A 274 -8.80 -5.57 1.52
C ARG A 274 -8.80 -7.06 1.82
N VAL A 275 -8.38 -7.46 3.02
CA VAL A 275 -8.32 -8.87 3.44
C VAL A 275 -9.74 -9.47 3.40
N GLY A 276 -9.87 -10.60 2.70
CA GLY A 276 -11.13 -11.28 2.42
C GLY A 276 -12.03 -10.60 1.38
N ARG A 277 -11.52 -9.62 0.61
CA ARG A 277 -12.31 -8.87 -0.38
C ARG A 277 -11.69 -8.80 -1.77
N GLY A 278 -10.41 -8.45 -1.88
CA GLY A 278 -9.77 -8.25 -3.18
C GLY A 278 -8.39 -7.65 -3.07
N PHE A 279 -7.64 -7.64 -4.16
CA PHE A 279 -6.31 -7.02 -4.20
C PHE A 279 -6.37 -5.49 -4.21
N TYR A 280 -7.30 -4.90 -4.95
CA TYR A 280 -7.39 -3.45 -5.19
C TYR A 280 -6.09 -2.86 -5.76
N ASN A 281 -5.53 -3.53 -6.79
CA ASN A 281 -4.27 -3.12 -7.41
C ASN A 281 -4.34 -1.70 -7.99
N THR A 282 -3.62 -0.77 -7.38
CA THR A 282 -3.57 0.65 -7.73
C THR A 282 -2.45 1.01 -8.69
N PHE A 283 -1.32 0.30 -8.64
CA PHE A 283 -0.16 0.55 -9.51
C PHE A 283 0.27 -0.71 -10.27
N SER A 284 0.48 -0.73 -11.58
CA SER A 284 0.44 0.41 -12.48
C SER A 284 -0.91 0.53 -13.20
N ALA A 285 -1.47 1.73 -13.18
CA ALA A 285 -2.59 2.16 -14.01
C ALA A 285 -2.23 2.26 -15.50
N THR A 286 -0.95 2.15 -15.86
CA THR A 286 -0.47 2.14 -17.26
C THR A 286 -0.28 0.74 -17.82
N MET A 287 0.04 -0.26 -16.97
CA MET A 287 0.38 -1.62 -17.38
C MET A 287 -0.59 -2.64 -16.76
N PRO A 288 -1.65 -3.08 -17.48
CA PRO A 288 -2.65 -3.99 -16.91
C PRO A 288 -2.10 -5.33 -16.40
N TRP A 289 -0.97 -5.80 -16.92
CA TRP A 289 -0.31 -7.05 -16.53
C TRP A 289 0.66 -6.91 -15.35
N MET A 290 1.01 -5.68 -14.95
CA MET A 290 1.90 -5.36 -13.81
C MET A 290 1.16 -4.42 -12.86
N ARG A 291 0.21 -5.02 -12.13
CA ARG A 291 -0.67 -4.34 -11.19
C ARG A 291 -0.54 -4.94 -9.81
N TRP A 292 -0.41 -4.07 -8.82
CA TRP A 292 -0.07 -4.32 -7.43
C TRP A 292 -0.76 -3.29 -6.52
N PRO A 293 -1.03 -3.64 -5.25
CA PRO A 293 -1.76 -2.78 -4.34
C PRO A 293 -0.80 -1.99 -3.46
N LEU A 294 -0.42 -0.80 -3.92
CA LEU A 294 0.57 0.06 -3.24
C LEU A 294 -0.06 1.16 -2.40
N ASP A 295 -1.31 1.53 -2.70
CA ASP A 295 -2.07 2.49 -1.90
C ASP A 295 -2.86 1.74 -0.82
N HIS A 296 -2.64 2.14 0.43
CA HIS A 296 -3.19 1.47 1.61
C HIS A 296 -4.12 2.39 2.39
N LEU A 297 -5.08 1.76 3.06
CA LEU A 297 -5.75 2.32 4.20
C LEU A 297 -5.80 1.22 5.26
N PHE A 298 -5.22 1.49 6.42
CA PHE A 298 -5.39 0.69 7.63
C PHE A 298 -6.24 1.46 8.63
N HIS A 299 -7.05 0.75 9.40
CA HIS A 299 -7.93 1.38 10.36
C HIS A 299 -8.02 0.61 11.68
N ASP A 300 -8.30 1.35 12.74
CA ASP A 300 -8.53 0.81 14.07
C ASP A 300 -9.75 -0.14 14.11
N PRO A 301 -9.75 -1.19 14.95
CA PRO A 301 -10.89 -2.09 15.13
C PRO A 301 -12.20 -1.42 15.57
N ARG A 302 -12.17 -0.16 16.03
CA ARG A 302 -13.35 0.67 16.33
C ARG A 302 -14.08 1.12 15.07
N PHE A 303 -13.48 1.03 13.88
CA PHE A 303 -14.14 1.33 12.61
C PHE A 303 -14.88 0.12 12.02
N ARG A 304 -15.93 0.40 11.26
CA ARG A 304 -16.60 -0.56 10.37
C ARG A 304 -16.48 -0.11 8.93
N LEU A 305 -16.26 -1.06 8.03
CA LEU A 305 -16.18 -0.76 6.61
C LEU A 305 -17.56 -0.56 6.02
N VAL A 306 -17.84 0.62 5.47
CA VAL A 306 -19.09 0.95 4.77
C VAL A 306 -18.91 0.71 3.27
N ASP A 307 -17.84 1.26 2.68
CA ASP A 307 -17.57 1.17 1.25
C ASP A 307 -16.07 1.23 0.95
N MET A 308 -15.66 0.59 -0.15
CA MET A 308 -14.29 0.63 -0.65
C MET A 308 -14.28 0.34 -2.15
N GLU A 309 -13.68 1.25 -2.92
CA GLU A 309 -13.65 1.17 -4.38
C GLU A 309 -12.30 1.66 -4.92
N ARG A 310 -11.74 0.93 -5.90
CA ARG A 310 -10.63 1.46 -6.71
C ARG A 310 -11.21 2.28 -7.85
N MET A 311 -10.84 3.55 -7.91
CA MET A 311 -11.41 4.53 -8.81
C MET A 311 -10.87 4.44 -10.24
N GLY A 312 -11.47 5.23 -11.13
CA GLY A 312 -11.01 5.39 -12.51
C GLY A 312 -9.62 6.04 -12.61
N LYS A 313 -8.93 5.87 -13.74
CA LYS A 313 -7.60 6.46 -13.97
C LYS A 313 -7.68 7.99 -14.10
N ILE A 314 -6.75 8.71 -13.47
CA ILE A 314 -6.68 10.19 -13.48
C ILE A 314 -5.51 10.78 -14.29
N GLY A 315 -4.85 9.96 -15.12
CA GLY A 315 -3.62 10.35 -15.83
C GLY A 315 -2.36 9.81 -15.15
N SER A 316 -2.37 9.73 -13.82
CA SER A 316 -1.37 9.06 -12.98
C SER A 316 -1.15 7.57 -13.37
N ASP A 317 0.01 7.04 -13.01
CA ASP A 317 0.32 5.61 -12.97
C ASP A 317 -0.27 4.90 -11.75
N HIS A 318 -0.92 5.61 -10.84
CA HIS A 318 -1.78 5.08 -9.80
C HIS A 318 -3.27 5.29 -10.10
N PHE A 319 -4.10 4.39 -9.58
CA PHE A 319 -5.55 4.59 -9.46
C PHE A 319 -5.85 5.18 -8.08
N PRO A 320 -6.71 6.22 -7.99
CA PRO A 320 -7.20 6.67 -6.69
C PRO A 320 -8.01 5.58 -5.98
N MET A 321 -8.06 5.66 -4.65
CA MET A 321 -8.85 4.77 -3.81
C MET A 321 -9.91 5.55 -3.04
N TRP A 322 -11.11 5.00 -3.03
CA TRP A 322 -12.24 5.49 -2.26
C TRP A 322 -12.50 4.58 -1.07
N PHE A 323 -12.71 5.17 0.10
CA PHE A 323 -13.04 4.47 1.32
C PHE A 323 -14.14 5.20 2.08
N VAL A 324 -15.05 4.45 2.70
CA VAL A 324 -16.00 4.96 3.69
C VAL A 324 -15.93 4.06 4.91
N LEU A 325 -15.64 4.67 6.06
CA LEU A 325 -15.60 4.00 7.35
C LEU A 325 -16.62 4.64 8.29
N ALA A 326 -17.17 3.85 9.19
CA ALA A 326 -18.04 4.31 10.26
C ALA A 326 -17.39 4.08 11.62
N LEU A 327 -17.24 5.14 12.42
CA LEU A 327 -16.63 5.03 13.75
C LEU A 327 -17.64 4.55 14.79
N THR A 328 -17.25 3.54 15.56
CA THR A 328 -18.05 2.97 16.63
C THR A 328 -17.32 3.07 17.98
N ARG A 329 -18.05 2.80 19.06
CA ARG A 329 -17.49 2.82 20.43
C ARG A 329 -16.89 1.48 20.85
N SER A 330 -17.00 0.46 20.00
CA SER A 330 -16.63 -0.92 20.32
C SER A 330 -15.69 -1.46 19.26
N GLU A 331 -14.61 -2.08 19.69
CA GLU A 331 -13.72 -2.80 18.81
C GLU A 331 -14.41 -4.05 18.25
N ALA A 332 -14.16 -4.35 16.98
CA ALA A 332 -14.45 -5.66 16.41
C ALA A 332 -13.56 -5.92 15.19
N CYS A 333 -13.07 -7.15 15.10
CA CYS A 333 -12.41 -7.71 13.94
C CYS A 333 -13.00 -9.11 13.66
N GLU A 334 -13.02 -9.53 12.39
CA GLU A 334 -13.37 -10.90 12.02
C GLU A 334 -12.13 -11.81 12.04
N SER A 335 -10.94 -11.24 11.85
CA SER A 335 -9.65 -11.89 12.07
C SER A 335 -8.63 -10.90 12.61
N ASP A 336 -7.80 -11.34 13.55
CA ASP A 336 -6.75 -10.50 14.17
C ASP A 336 -5.45 -10.53 13.32
N PRO A 337 -4.73 -9.40 13.18
CA PRO A 337 -3.43 -9.37 12.51
C PRO A 337 -2.32 -10.20 13.21
N GLY A 338 -2.53 -10.60 14.46
CA GLY A 338 -1.63 -11.35 15.31
C GLY A 338 -0.80 -10.44 16.22
N GLU A 339 -0.26 -11.03 17.28
CA GLU A 339 0.67 -10.35 18.18
C GLU A 339 2.06 -10.23 17.55
N SER A 340 2.79 -9.16 17.90
CA SER A 340 4.18 -8.97 17.51
C SER A 340 5.07 -10.10 18.07
N GLU A 341 6.09 -10.49 17.31
CA GLU A 341 7.02 -11.55 17.73
C GLU A 341 7.90 -11.08 18.91
N GLU A 342 8.41 -12.01 19.72
CA GLU A 342 9.33 -11.68 20.82
C GLU A 342 10.57 -10.95 20.27
N GLY A 343 10.84 -9.75 20.80
CA GLY A 343 11.94 -8.89 20.33
C GLY A 343 11.64 -8.08 19.06
N GLU A 344 10.48 -8.27 18.39
CA GLU A 344 10.17 -7.55 17.14
C GLU A 344 10.06 -6.03 17.34
N ILE A 345 9.55 -5.59 18.49
CA ILE A 345 9.47 -4.17 18.84
C ILE A 345 10.88 -3.59 19.05
N GLU A 346 11.73 -4.27 19.82
CA GLU A 346 13.11 -3.82 20.09
C GLU A 346 13.93 -3.77 18.78
N GLU A 347 13.88 -4.83 17.95
CA GLU A 347 14.52 -4.83 16.62
C GLU A 347 14.04 -3.67 15.73
N THR A 348 12.75 -3.33 15.84
CA THR A 348 12.14 -2.24 15.07
C THR A 348 12.60 -0.87 15.57
N GLU A 349 12.65 -0.66 16.88
CA GLU A 349 13.14 0.58 17.49
C GLU A 349 14.63 0.81 17.17
N GLU A 350 15.45 -0.23 17.25
CA GLU A 350 16.86 -0.16 16.86
C GLU A 350 17.02 0.23 15.39
N MET A 351 16.23 -0.36 14.48
CA MET A 351 16.24 -0.03 13.05
C MET A 351 15.84 1.43 12.79
N ILE A 352 14.83 1.93 13.50
CA ILE A 352 14.38 3.33 13.41
C ILE A 352 15.49 4.29 13.85
N GLU A 353 16.13 4.03 14.99
CA GLU A 353 17.18 4.89 15.53
C GLU A 353 18.48 4.82 14.70
N GLU A 354 18.84 3.63 14.19
CA GLU A 354 19.94 3.50 13.22
C GLU A 354 19.69 4.37 11.99
N GLU A 355 18.48 4.29 11.42
CA GLU A 355 18.17 5.01 10.19
C GLU A 355 18.12 6.53 10.39
N LYS A 356 17.50 7.01 11.49
CA LYS A 356 17.52 8.45 11.83
C LYS A 356 18.93 9.00 12.03
N SER A 357 19.88 8.17 12.45
CA SER A 357 21.27 8.59 12.64
C SER A 357 22.06 8.70 11.34
N ARG A 358 21.56 8.14 10.23
CA ARG A 358 22.18 8.23 8.91
C ARG A 358 21.88 9.59 8.29
N SER A 359 22.93 10.32 7.90
CA SER A 359 22.79 11.49 7.03
C SER A 359 22.85 11.02 5.58
N ARG A 360 21.71 11.03 4.89
CA ARG A 360 21.58 10.72 3.46
C ARG A 360 20.41 11.48 2.86
N GLU A 361 20.40 11.60 1.54
CA GLU A 361 19.26 12.13 0.80
C GLU A 361 18.16 11.07 0.66
N ALA A 362 16.93 11.54 0.45
CA ALA A 362 15.80 10.69 0.14
C ALA A 362 16.00 10.03 -1.23
N ILE A 363 15.89 8.70 -1.26
CA ILE A 363 15.80 7.90 -2.47
C ILE A 363 14.56 8.37 -3.24
N GLY A 364 14.49 8.27 -4.56
CA GLY A 364 13.24 8.60 -5.27
C GLY A 364 13.01 10.09 -5.54
N SER A 365 13.82 10.99 -4.98
CA SER A 365 13.59 12.43 -5.03
C SER A 365 13.65 13.04 -6.43
N ASP A 366 14.46 12.46 -7.32
CA ASP A 366 14.80 12.92 -8.68
C ASP A 366 14.17 12.08 -9.80
N TRP A 367 13.37 11.06 -9.49
CA TRP A 367 12.94 10.03 -10.47
C TRP A 367 11.96 10.54 -11.53
N GLU A 368 11.43 11.75 -11.35
CA GLU A 368 10.55 12.42 -12.30
C GLU A 368 11.21 13.62 -13.00
N ASP A 369 12.49 13.89 -12.73
CA ASP A 369 13.21 15.03 -13.29
C ASP A 369 13.95 14.70 -14.61
N GLU A 370 13.81 13.47 -15.13
CA GLU A 370 14.40 12.98 -16.40
C GLU A 370 13.46 13.01 -17.63
#